data_AF-A0A517NFH3-F1
#
_entry.id   AF-A0A517NFH3-F1
#
_cell.length_a   1.000
_cell.length_b   1.000
_cell.length_c   1.000
_cell.angle_alpha   90.00
_cell.angle_beta   90.00
_cell.angle_gamma   90.00
#
_symmetry.space_group_name_H-M   'P 1'
#
loop_
_entity.id
_entity.type
_entity.pdbx_description
1 polymer ?
#
loop_
_entity_poly.entity_id
_entity_poly.type
_entity_poly.pdbx_seq_one_letter_code
_entity_poly.pdbx_strand_id
1 'polypeptide(L)'
;MMWRSGESPPPGWDFACDGIQTQRRKSGFRIGRSIDRLEPRTIGFVMLKMNDFLRYAAGIQPQMNRRAATAIVGGIALLCSVATAYPGDESVSEKPKPDEAVATLAGGCFWCTEAVFERMEGVHDVVSGYIGGREPNPTYEMVCSKMTGHAEAVEIHYDPAKVKFEELLQVFFKTHDPTTLNRQGADAGPQYRSSIFFHNDDQKQIAESYIAQLDASGKFPGPIVTKLEEATKFYVAEEYHQDYYRLNPNAGYCQAVVRSKVEKFDREFADKRKASVK
;
A
#
# COMPACT_ATOMS: atom_id res chain seq x y z
N MET A 1 0.68 24.51 -7.59
CA MET A 1 -0.18 24.84 -8.74
C MET A 1 -1.40 23.95 -8.67
N MET A 2 -2.61 24.49 -8.80
CA MET A 2 -3.85 23.73 -8.71
C MET A 2 -4.38 23.56 -10.14
N TRP A 3 -4.35 22.34 -10.66
CA TRP A 3 -4.92 22.01 -11.96
C TRP A 3 -6.44 22.13 -11.87
N ARG A 4 -7.06 22.89 -12.78
CA ARG A 4 -8.51 23.08 -12.86
C ARG A 4 -9.10 22.00 -13.77
N SER A 5 -10.28 21.49 -13.41
CA SER A 5 -11.04 20.56 -14.24
C SER A 5 -11.26 21.15 -15.64
N GLY A 6 -10.65 20.56 -16.67
CA GLY A 6 -10.82 20.95 -18.08
C GLY A 6 -9.54 21.30 -18.84
N GLU A 7 -8.39 21.43 -18.17
CA GLU A 7 -7.08 21.60 -18.83
C GLU A 7 -6.42 20.23 -19.05
N SER A 8 -5.65 19.98 -20.12
CA SER A 8 -4.87 18.74 -20.17
C SER A 8 -3.79 18.76 -19.08
N PRO A 9 -3.56 17.67 -18.33
CA PRO A 9 -2.47 17.63 -17.36
C PRO A 9 -1.12 17.88 -18.04
N PRO A 10 -0.16 18.51 -17.35
CA PRO A 10 1.17 18.72 -17.92
C PRO A 10 1.81 17.37 -18.26
N PRO A 11 2.69 17.30 -19.27
CA PRO A 11 3.36 16.06 -19.64
C PRO A 11 4.08 15.45 -18.43
N GLY A 12 3.74 14.20 -18.11
CA GLY A 12 4.33 13.46 -16.99
C GLY A 12 3.65 13.64 -15.64
N TRP A 13 2.56 14.42 -15.56
CA TRP A 13 1.77 14.57 -14.33
C TRP A 13 1.06 13.26 -13.99
N ASP A 14 1.21 12.84 -12.74
CA ASP A 14 0.67 11.62 -12.18
C ASP A 14 -0.34 12.02 -11.10
N PHE A 15 -1.64 11.89 -11.39
CA PHE A 15 -2.68 12.46 -10.52
C PHE A 15 -2.68 11.85 -9.13
N ALA A 16 -2.40 10.54 -9.03
CA ALA A 16 -2.32 9.85 -7.75
C ALA A 16 -1.02 10.19 -6.99
N CYS A 17 0.16 10.02 -7.61
CA CYS A 17 1.44 10.31 -6.94
C CYS A 17 1.63 11.80 -6.63
N ASP A 18 1.27 12.70 -7.54
CA ASP A 18 1.45 14.16 -7.36
C ASP A 18 0.30 14.79 -6.52
N GLY A 19 -0.90 14.18 -6.56
CA GLY A 19 -2.07 14.63 -5.82
C GLY A 19 -1.89 14.55 -4.30
N ILE A 20 -1.37 13.43 -3.79
CA ILE A 20 -1.11 13.23 -2.35
C ILE A 20 -0.04 14.20 -1.86
N GLN A 21 1.06 14.36 -2.61
CA GLN A 21 2.13 15.28 -2.24
C GLN A 21 1.61 16.72 -2.13
N THR A 22 0.67 17.10 -2.99
CA THR A 22 0.04 18.41 -2.96
C THR A 22 -0.90 18.58 -1.75
N GLN A 23 -1.65 17.54 -1.36
CA GLN A 23 -2.47 17.56 -0.15
C GLN A 23 -1.63 17.62 1.14
N ARG A 24 -0.51 16.89 1.22
CA ARG A 24 0.44 16.97 2.35
C ARG A 24 1.05 18.38 2.48
N ARG A 25 1.36 19.04 1.36
CA ARG A 25 1.86 20.43 1.36
C ARG A 25 0.77 21.45 1.77
N LYS A 26 -0.48 21.26 1.33
CA LYS A 26 -1.60 22.18 1.60
C LYS A 26 -2.17 22.08 3.02
N SER A 27 -2.22 20.88 3.58
CA SER A 27 -2.77 20.64 4.91
C SER A 27 -1.93 21.28 6.03
N GLY A 28 -0.76 21.85 5.71
CA GLY A 28 0.16 22.30 6.75
C GLY A 28 0.41 21.18 7.75
N PHE A 29 0.35 19.92 7.30
CA PHE A 29 0.58 18.73 8.09
C PHE A 29 2.07 18.71 8.42
N ARG A 30 2.45 19.61 9.34
CA ARG A 30 3.41 19.28 10.37
C ARG A 30 2.89 17.97 10.90
N ILE A 31 3.72 16.95 10.81
CA ILE A 31 3.63 15.76 11.63
C ILE A 31 3.20 16.28 13.01
N GLY A 32 1.93 16.06 13.34
CA GLY A 32 1.49 16.14 14.71
C GLY A 32 2.44 15.19 15.41
N ARG A 33 3.31 15.75 16.26
CA ARG A 33 4.10 14.94 17.15
C ARG A 33 3.09 14.13 17.95
N SER A 34 2.85 12.88 17.55
CA SER A 34 2.56 11.82 18.50
C SER A 34 3.88 11.40 19.16
N ILE A 35 4.58 12.40 19.70
CA ILE A 35 5.46 12.35 20.86
C ILE A 35 5.04 13.60 21.64
N ASP A 36 3.83 13.57 22.16
CA ASP A 36 3.37 14.42 23.27
C ASP A 36 2.27 13.65 24.01
N ARG A 37 2.61 12.41 24.38
CA ARG A 37 2.07 11.75 25.58
C ARG A 37 3.18 10.95 26.26
N LEU A 38 4.31 11.62 26.46
CA LEU A 38 5.28 11.28 27.49
C LEU A 38 5.43 12.53 28.35
N GLU A 39 5.22 12.36 29.65
CA GLU A 39 5.30 13.46 30.62
C GLU A 39 6.62 14.25 30.47
N PRO A 40 6.61 15.60 30.62
CA PRO A 40 7.79 16.45 30.48
C PRO A 40 8.77 16.35 31.67
N ARG A 41 9.00 15.15 32.20
CA ARG A 41 9.93 14.89 33.31
C ARG A 41 11.07 13.93 33.00
N THR A 42 11.12 13.29 31.82
CA THR A 42 12.11 12.22 31.59
C THR A 42 13.26 12.62 30.66
N ILE A 43 13.09 13.55 29.72
CA ILE A 43 14.16 13.92 28.75
C ILE A 43 15.10 15.00 29.31
N GLY A 44 14.60 15.93 30.15
CA GLY A 44 15.46 16.91 30.83
C GLY A 44 16.41 16.29 31.85
N PHE A 45 16.09 15.12 32.39
CA PHE A 45 16.89 14.45 33.42
C PHE A 45 18.08 13.66 32.85
N VAL A 46 17.98 13.19 31.61
CA VAL A 46 19.03 12.39 30.95
C VAL A 46 20.16 13.28 30.42
N MET A 47 19.84 14.45 29.88
CA MET A 47 20.87 15.35 29.31
C MET A 47 21.65 16.12 30.40
N LEU A 48 21.02 16.41 31.55
CA LEU A 48 21.68 17.02 32.71
C LEU A 48 22.61 16.03 33.43
N LYS A 49 22.25 14.75 33.54
CA LYS A 49 23.11 13.75 34.21
C LYS A 49 24.33 13.31 33.41
N MET A 50 24.33 13.44 32.09
CA MET A 50 25.48 13.06 31.26
C MET A 50 26.64 14.05 31.38
N ASN A 51 26.35 15.34 31.51
CA ASN A 51 27.38 16.37 31.67
C ASN A 51 27.99 16.38 33.08
N ASP A 52 27.22 16.06 34.11
CA ASP A 52 27.71 15.89 35.48
C ASP A 52 28.56 14.61 35.63
N PHE A 53 28.21 13.53 34.91
CA PHE A 53 28.98 12.28 34.92
C PHE A 53 30.33 12.43 34.20
N LEU A 54 30.37 13.18 33.10
CA LEU A 54 31.63 13.49 32.39
C LEU A 54 32.55 14.40 33.22
N ARG A 55 31.99 15.32 34.00
CA ARG A 55 32.76 16.15 34.96
C ARG A 55 33.25 15.34 36.17
N TYR A 56 32.48 14.36 36.64
CA TYR A 56 32.89 13.44 37.69
C TYR A 56 34.01 12.48 37.23
N ALA A 57 33.92 11.96 36.00
CA ALA A 57 34.92 11.06 35.42
C ALA A 57 36.26 11.76 35.11
N ALA A 58 36.24 13.06 34.78
CA ALA A 58 37.44 13.84 34.47
C ALA A 58 38.20 14.37 35.71
N GLY A 59 37.66 14.20 36.93
CA GLY A 59 38.18 14.81 38.16
C GLY A 59 38.94 13.90 39.14
N ILE A 60 39.16 12.62 38.84
CA ILE A 60 39.74 11.68 39.81
C ILE A 60 41.27 11.59 39.66
N GLN A 61 41.99 12.23 40.59
CA GLN A 61 43.42 12.01 40.83
C GLN A 61 43.71 10.57 41.34
N PRO A 62 44.95 10.05 41.16
CA PRO A 62 45.22 8.62 41.18
C PRO A 62 45.56 8.12 42.59
N GLN A 63 44.57 7.69 43.37
CA GLN A 63 44.78 6.82 44.54
C GLN A 63 43.50 6.01 44.83
N MET A 64 43.23 4.94 44.08
CA MET A 64 42.16 4.00 44.45
C MET A 64 42.64 2.54 44.39
N ASN A 65 42.48 1.85 45.52
CA ASN A 65 42.88 0.45 45.73
C ASN A 65 42.09 -0.53 44.85
N ARG A 66 42.77 -1.61 44.41
CA ARG A 66 42.33 -2.63 43.43
C ARG A 66 40.97 -3.32 43.71
N ARG A 67 40.36 -3.11 44.88
CA ARG A 67 39.05 -3.70 45.23
C ARG A 67 37.85 -2.86 44.78
N ALA A 68 38.04 -1.58 44.46
CA ALA A 68 36.94 -0.72 43.99
C ALA A 68 36.75 -0.76 42.46
N ALA A 69 37.79 -1.12 41.70
CA ALA A 69 37.72 -1.20 40.23
C ALA A 69 36.86 -2.38 39.73
N THR A 70 36.77 -3.47 40.50
CA THR A 70 36.03 -4.69 40.11
C THR A 70 34.51 -4.51 40.16
N ALA A 71 34.00 -3.60 40.99
CA ALA A 71 32.56 -3.33 41.10
C ALA A 71 32.00 -2.48 39.94
N ILE A 72 32.85 -1.67 39.30
CA ILE A 72 32.43 -0.75 38.21
C ILE A 72 32.38 -1.48 36.86
N VAL A 73 33.28 -2.44 36.62
CA VAL A 73 33.28 -3.26 35.39
C VAL A 73 32.07 -4.22 35.35
N GLY A 74 31.63 -4.74 36.50
CA GLY A 74 30.46 -5.63 36.58
C GLY A 74 29.11 -4.94 36.33
N GLY A 75 29.00 -3.63 36.63
CA GLY A 75 27.77 -2.86 36.44
C GLY A 75 27.50 -2.42 34.99
N ILE A 76 28.55 -2.30 34.17
CA ILE A 76 28.45 -1.87 32.77
C ILE A 76 28.02 -3.04 31.85
N ALA A 77 28.38 -4.28 32.19
CA ALA A 77 27.96 -5.47 31.45
C ALA A 77 26.45 -5.78 31.57
N LEU A 78 25.77 -5.31 32.61
CA LEU A 78 24.33 -5.50 32.80
C LEU A 78 23.46 -4.46 32.07
N LEU A 79 24.06 -3.37 31.57
CA LEU A 79 23.37 -2.31 30.82
C LEU A 79 23.42 -2.48 29.30
N CYS A 80 24.20 -3.44 28.78
CA CYS A 80 24.28 -3.75 27.35
C CYS A 80 23.29 -4.82 26.87
N SER A 81 22.47 -5.42 27.74
CA SER A 81 21.53 -6.49 27.37
C SER A 81 20.07 -6.05 27.22
N VAL A 82 19.78 -4.74 27.26
CA VAL A 82 18.39 -4.22 27.10
C VAL A 82 18.21 -3.42 25.80
N ALA A 83 19.04 -3.67 24.79
CA ALA A 83 18.91 -3.08 23.45
C ALA A 83 18.37 -4.06 22.40
N THR A 84 17.94 -5.27 22.80
CA THR A 84 17.32 -6.26 21.91
C THR A 84 15.83 -6.39 22.20
N ALA A 85 15.04 -5.48 21.64
CA ALA A 85 13.64 -5.70 21.25
C ALA A 85 13.03 -4.35 20.84
N TYR A 86 13.41 -3.84 19.67
CA TYR A 86 12.39 -3.18 18.87
C TYR A 86 11.56 -4.32 18.28
N PRO A 87 10.31 -4.55 18.71
CA PRO A 87 9.41 -5.37 17.91
C PRO A 87 9.26 -4.63 16.59
N GLY A 88 9.83 -5.20 15.53
CA GLY A 88 9.42 -4.85 14.18
C GLY A 88 7.92 -5.11 14.08
N ASP A 89 7.21 -4.13 13.54
CA ASP A 89 5.84 -4.28 13.10
C ASP A 89 5.86 -5.25 11.90
N GLU A 90 5.94 -6.55 12.21
CA GLU A 90 5.52 -7.58 11.28
C GLU A 90 4.01 -7.47 11.21
N SER A 91 3.52 -6.80 10.16
CA SER A 91 2.13 -6.87 9.76
C SER A 91 1.78 -8.35 9.59
N VAL A 92 1.07 -8.87 10.60
CA VAL A 92 0.67 -10.26 10.64
C VAL A 92 -0.38 -10.43 9.56
N SER A 93 0.03 -10.93 8.40
CA SER A 93 -0.86 -11.53 7.42
C SER A 93 -1.63 -12.64 8.15
N GLU A 94 -2.87 -12.34 8.52
CA GLU A 94 -3.78 -13.31 9.12
C GLU A 94 -3.95 -14.44 8.11
N LYS A 95 -3.71 -15.70 8.55
CA LYS A 95 -3.80 -16.85 7.66
C LYS A 95 -5.19 -16.86 7.00
N PRO A 96 -5.28 -17.08 5.67
CA PRO A 96 -6.56 -17.11 4.98
C PRO A 96 -7.45 -18.16 5.64
N LYS A 97 -8.73 -17.83 5.80
CA LYS A 97 -9.70 -18.78 6.34
C LYS A 97 -9.76 -20.01 5.42
N PRO A 98 -10.11 -21.21 5.93
CA PRO A 98 -10.05 -22.45 5.15
C PRO A 98 -10.83 -22.44 3.82
N ASP A 99 -11.82 -21.56 3.70
CA ASP A 99 -12.69 -21.40 2.52
C ASP A 99 -12.43 -20.10 1.76
N GLU A 100 -11.26 -19.47 1.94
CA GLU A 100 -10.92 -18.17 1.37
C GLU A 100 -9.89 -18.32 0.25
N ALA A 101 -10.22 -17.77 -0.91
CA ALA A 101 -9.31 -17.69 -2.06
C ALA A 101 -8.77 -16.26 -2.21
N VAL A 102 -7.58 -16.13 -2.80
CA VAL A 102 -6.92 -14.83 -3.04
C VAL A 102 -6.75 -14.61 -4.54
N ALA A 103 -7.04 -13.39 -4.99
CA ALA A 103 -6.75 -12.91 -6.34
C ALA A 103 -5.98 -11.60 -6.25
N THR A 104 -4.89 -11.45 -7.03
CA THR A 104 -4.08 -10.24 -7.01
C THR A 104 -4.11 -9.53 -8.35
N LEU A 105 -4.67 -8.32 -8.38
CA LEU A 105 -4.98 -7.58 -9.62
C LEU A 105 -4.40 -6.17 -9.59
N ALA A 106 -3.70 -5.77 -10.66
CA ALA A 106 -3.20 -4.43 -10.89
C ALA A 106 -3.91 -3.81 -12.10
N GLY A 107 -4.51 -2.63 -11.94
CA GLY A 107 -5.38 -2.01 -12.95
C GLY A 107 -5.27 -0.49 -13.03
N GLY A 108 -4.15 0.06 -12.58
CA GLY A 108 -3.97 1.50 -12.34
C GLY A 108 -3.91 1.80 -10.84
N CYS A 109 -4.32 3.02 -10.44
CA CYS A 109 -4.35 3.42 -9.04
C CYS A 109 -5.17 2.43 -8.19
N PHE A 110 -4.56 1.85 -7.16
CA PHE A 110 -5.19 0.80 -6.36
C PHE A 110 -6.46 1.26 -5.62
N TRP A 111 -6.62 2.57 -5.33
CA TRP A 111 -7.81 3.12 -4.66
C TRP A 111 -9.06 2.97 -5.52
N CYS A 112 -8.88 2.96 -6.85
CA CYS A 112 -9.95 2.69 -7.77
C CYS A 112 -10.39 1.23 -7.69
N THR A 113 -9.42 0.32 -7.73
CA THR A 113 -9.62 -1.12 -7.81
C THR A 113 -10.16 -1.66 -6.49
N GLU A 114 -9.58 -1.22 -5.38
CA GLU A 114 -10.01 -1.48 -4.00
C GLU A 114 -11.49 -1.11 -3.83
N ALA A 115 -11.84 0.15 -4.07
CA ALA A 115 -13.20 0.65 -3.89
C ALA A 115 -14.26 -0.12 -4.70
N VAL A 116 -13.89 -0.62 -5.88
CA VAL A 116 -14.76 -1.46 -6.72
C VAL A 116 -14.96 -2.84 -6.10
N PHE A 117 -13.88 -3.55 -5.74
CA PHE A 117 -13.98 -4.93 -5.25
C PHE A 117 -14.53 -5.02 -3.82
N GLU A 118 -14.31 -4.01 -2.99
CA GLU A 118 -14.93 -3.92 -1.65
C GLU A 118 -16.46 -4.04 -1.69
N ARG A 119 -17.08 -3.67 -2.82
CA ARG A 119 -18.53 -3.63 -3.02
C ARG A 119 -19.10 -4.95 -3.53
N MET A 120 -18.26 -5.89 -3.92
CA MET A 120 -18.68 -7.12 -4.56
C MET A 120 -19.09 -8.18 -3.54
N GLU A 121 -20.30 -8.73 -3.68
CA GLU A 121 -20.81 -9.84 -2.87
C GLU A 121 -19.86 -11.04 -3.00
N GLY A 122 -19.56 -11.71 -1.89
CA GLY A 122 -18.57 -12.79 -1.84
C GLY A 122 -17.12 -12.32 -1.65
N VAL A 123 -16.79 -11.04 -1.84
CA VAL A 123 -15.48 -10.48 -1.45
C VAL A 123 -15.51 -10.11 0.04
N HIS A 124 -14.59 -10.66 0.82
CA HIS A 124 -14.48 -10.41 2.26
C HIS A 124 -13.62 -9.21 2.57
N ASP A 125 -12.47 -9.11 1.91
CA ASP A 125 -11.46 -8.08 2.17
C ASP A 125 -10.71 -7.72 0.88
N VAL A 126 -10.22 -6.48 0.80
CA VAL A 126 -9.42 -6.00 -0.32
C VAL A 126 -8.29 -5.15 0.21
N VAL A 127 -7.06 -5.60 0.00
CA VAL A 127 -5.86 -4.95 0.56
C VAL A 127 -5.07 -4.29 -0.56
N SER A 128 -4.85 -2.98 -0.46
CA SER A 128 -4.00 -2.22 -1.39
C SER A 128 -2.51 -2.46 -1.10
N GLY A 129 -1.69 -2.61 -2.14
CA GLY A 129 -0.27 -2.89 -1.98
C GLY A 129 0.56 -2.88 -3.26
N TYR A 130 1.79 -3.37 -3.12
CA TYR A 130 2.84 -3.34 -4.13
C TYR A 130 3.38 -4.74 -4.43
N ILE A 131 3.49 -5.12 -5.71
CA ILE A 131 3.92 -6.47 -6.12
C ILE A 131 4.59 -6.47 -7.50
N GLY A 132 5.38 -7.51 -7.80
CA GLY A 132 6.02 -7.71 -9.11
C GLY A 132 7.23 -6.82 -9.37
N GLY A 133 7.71 -6.11 -8.34
CA GLY A 133 8.95 -5.35 -8.37
C GLY A 133 10.11 -6.09 -7.70
N ARG A 134 11.29 -5.47 -7.74
CA ARG A 134 12.54 -6.04 -7.23
C ARG A 134 12.94 -5.52 -5.86
N GLU A 135 12.35 -4.42 -5.42
CA GLU A 135 12.77 -3.71 -4.21
C GLU A 135 12.04 -4.28 -2.99
N PRO A 136 12.75 -4.79 -1.97
CA PRO A 136 12.08 -5.29 -0.78
C PRO A 136 11.52 -4.14 0.07
N ASN A 137 10.32 -4.33 0.64
CA ASN A 137 9.65 -3.38 1.52
C ASN A 137 9.55 -1.96 0.92
N PRO A 138 9.00 -1.79 -0.29
CA PRO A 138 8.93 -0.49 -0.93
C PRO A 138 7.95 0.44 -0.20
N THR A 139 8.29 1.73 -0.09
CA THR A 139 7.32 2.78 0.32
C THR A 139 6.59 3.34 -0.89
N TYR A 140 5.46 4.00 -0.66
CA TYR A 140 4.74 4.70 -1.74
C TYR A 140 5.63 5.68 -2.51
N GLU A 141 6.47 6.46 -1.83
CA GLU A 141 7.39 7.40 -2.49
C GLU A 141 8.41 6.69 -3.39
N MET A 142 8.88 5.50 -2.97
CA MET A 142 9.76 4.69 -3.79
C MET A 142 9.03 4.16 -5.03
N VAL A 143 7.79 3.70 -4.90
CA VAL A 143 6.98 3.23 -6.04
C VAL A 143 6.67 4.37 -7.01
N CYS A 144 6.31 5.55 -6.49
CA CYS A 144 6.10 6.76 -7.29
C CYS A 144 7.34 7.24 -8.05
N SER A 145 8.55 6.84 -7.63
CA SER A 145 9.78 7.10 -8.39
C SER A 145 9.86 6.31 -9.71
N LYS A 146 9.01 5.28 -9.89
CA LYS A 146 8.94 4.40 -11.07
C LYS A 146 10.13 3.46 -11.25
N MET A 147 11.06 3.42 -10.28
CA MET A 147 12.32 2.66 -10.37
C MET A 147 12.31 1.29 -9.70
N THR A 148 11.31 1.01 -8.85
CA THR A 148 11.22 -0.22 -8.06
C THR A 148 10.69 -1.41 -8.86
N GLY A 149 9.96 -1.15 -9.94
CA GLY A 149 9.28 -2.16 -10.77
C GLY A 149 7.95 -2.67 -10.21
N HIS A 150 7.57 -2.26 -8.99
CA HIS A 150 6.28 -2.67 -8.42
C HIS A 150 5.11 -2.08 -9.19
N ALA A 151 4.05 -2.86 -9.33
CA ALA A 151 2.72 -2.37 -9.65
C ALA A 151 1.98 -2.00 -8.35
N GLU A 152 1.15 -0.96 -8.40
CA GLU A 152 0.01 -0.83 -7.50
C GLU A 152 -1.00 -1.93 -7.83
N ALA A 153 -1.34 -2.73 -6.83
CA ALA A 153 -2.24 -3.86 -6.95
C ALA A 153 -3.13 -3.96 -5.72
N VAL A 154 -4.17 -4.77 -5.83
CA VAL A 154 -4.98 -5.20 -4.69
C VAL A 154 -4.92 -6.71 -4.52
N GLU A 155 -4.85 -7.19 -3.28
CA GLU A 155 -5.18 -8.56 -2.90
C GLU A 155 -6.65 -8.64 -2.52
N ILE A 156 -7.42 -9.44 -3.25
CA ILE A 156 -8.85 -9.65 -3.05
C ILE A 156 -9.03 -10.99 -2.38
N HIS A 157 -9.53 -10.97 -1.15
CA HIS A 157 -9.88 -12.15 -0.38
C HIS A 157 -11.37 -12.43 -0.58
N TYR A 158 -11.72 -13.60 -1.11
CA TYR A 158 -13.08 -13.91 -1.51
C TYR A 158 -13.49 -15.35 -1.20
N ASP A 159 -14.80 -15.55 -1.09
CA ASP A 159 -15.43 -16.87 -0.98
C ASP A 159 -15.65 -17.45 -2.38
N PRO A 160 -14.86 -18.47 -2.80
CA PRO A 160 -14.98 -19.09 -4.11
C PRO A 160 -16.30 -19.86 -4.29
N ALA A 161 -17.08 -20.10 -3.24
CA ALA A 161 -18.43 -20.66 -3.34
C ALA A 161 -19.47 -19.59 -3.76
N LYS A 162 -19.20 -18.30 -3.49
CA LYS A 162 -20.10 -17.18 -3.84
C LYS A 162 -19.71 -16.45 -5.10
N VAL A 163 -18.41 -16.24 -5.31
CA VAL A 163 -17.87 -15.51 -6.48
C VAL A 163 -16.71 -16.29 -7.07
N LYS A 164 -16.72 -16.49 -8.38
CA LYS A 164 -15.65 -17.18 -9.12
C LYS A 164 -14.57 -16.19 -9.57
N PHE A 165 -13.35 -16.70 -9.75
CA PHE A 165 -12.25 -15.89 -10.26
C PHE A 165 -12.57 -15.22 -11.62
N GLU A 166 -13.28 -15.92 -12.51
CA GLU A 166 -13.77 -15.35 -13.78
C GLU A 166 -14.66 -14.12 -13.61
N GLU A 167 -15.48 -14.08 -12.55
CA GLU A 167 -16.33 -12.93 -12.25
C GLU A 167 -15.51 -11.75 -11.74
N LEU A 168 -14.44 -12.01 -10.98
CA LEU A 168 -13.47 -10.96 -10.61
C LEU A 168 -12.80 -10.39 -11.86
N LEU A 169 -12.39 -11.24 -12.80
CA LEU A 169 -11.82 -10.80 -14.09
C LEU A 169 -12.84 -9.98 -14.90
N GLN A 170 -14.10 -10.40 -14.93
CA GLN A 170 -15.15 -9.65 -15.61
C GLN A 170 -15.30 -8.23 -15.07
N VAL A 171 -15.31 -8.06 -13.75
CA VAL A 171 -15.34 -6.74 -13.11
C VAL A 171 -14.06 -5.97 -13.43
N PHE A 172 -12.89 -6.60 -13.27
CA PHE A 172 -11.58 -6.00 -13.54
C PHE A 172 -11.50 -5.42 -14.95
N PHE A 173 -11.75 -6.21 -15.99
CA PHE A 173 -11.69 -5.76 -17.39
C PHE A 173 -12.79 -4.75 -17.76
N LYS A 174 -13.83 -4.61 -16.93
CA LYS A 174 -14.88 -3.60 -17.12
C LYS A 174 -14.59 -2.28 -16.41
N THR A 175 -13.77 -2.25 -15.37
CA THR A 175 -13.56 -1.04 -14.54
C THR A 175 -12.21 -0.34 -14.76
N HIS A 176 -11.34 -0.89 -15.60
CA HIS A 176 -10.13 -0.23 -16.10
C HIS A 176 -9.97 -0.41 -17.62
N ASP A 177 -9.11 0.38 -18.26
CA ASP A 177 -8.72 0.19 -19.66
C ASP A 177 -7.52 -0.78 -19.75
N PRO A 178 -7.71 -2.02 -20.26
CA PRO A 178 -6.66 -3.03 -20.37
C PRO A 178 -5.77 -2.88 -21.61
N THR A 179 -6.00 -1.86 -22.44
CA THR A 179 -5.28 -1.63 -23.71
C THR A 179 -4.17 -0.59 -23.60
N THR A 180 -4.05 0.07 -22.45
CA THR A 180 -3.08 1.14 -22.21
C THR A 180 -1.87 0.63 -21.44
N LEU A 181 -0.73 0.56 -22.12
CA LEU A 181 0.52 0.08 -21.52
C LEU A 181 1.05 1.09 -20.47
N ASN A 182 1.29 0.62 -19.25
CA ASN A 182 1.86 1.41 -18.15
C ASN A 182 1.10 2.72 -17.88
N ARG A 183 -0.23 2.70 -17.98
CA ARG A 183 -1.08 3.86 -17.78
C ARG A 183 -2.49 3.43 -17.40
N GLN A 184 -3.19 4.28 -16.65
CA GLN A 184 -4.64 4.24 -16.54
C GLN A 184 -5.19 5.66 -16.52
N GLY A 185 -5.89 6.06 -17.59
CA GLY A 185 -6.35 7.44 -17.75
C GLY A 185 -5.19 8.44 -17.67
N ALA A 186 -5.24 9.35 -16.70
CA ALA A 186 -4.21 10.37 -16.48
C ALA A 186 -3.04 9.86 -15.61
N ASP A 187 -3.14 8.70 -14.99
CA ASP A 187 -2.09 8.11 -14.15
C ASP A 187 -1.11 7.34 -15.04
N ALA A 188 0.11 7.87 -15.22
CA ALA A 188 1.08 7.35 -16.17
C ALA A 188 2.37 6.86 -15.49
N GLY A 189 2.67 5.57 -15.63
CA GLY A 189 3.86 4.95 -15.10
C GLY A 189 3.75 3.42 -15.01
N PRO A 190 4.90 2.71 -14.93
CA PRO A 190 4.92 1.25 -14.86
C PRO A 190 4.22 0.69 -13.60
N GLN A 191 4.07 1.52 -12.55
CA GLN A 191 3.31 1.16 -11.37
C GLN A 191 1.80 1.04 -11.62
N TYR A 192 1.29 1.66 -12.69
CA TYR A 192 -0.13 1.61 -13.07
C TYR A 192 -0.43 0.62 -14.20
N ARG A 193 0.50 -0.28 -14.50
CA ARG A 193 0.31 -1.31 -15.52
C ARG A 193 -0.90 -2.21 -15.19
N SER A 194 -1.56 -2.68 -16.23
CA SER A 194 -2.57 -3.74 -16.09
C SER A 194 -1.87 -5.09 -15.95
N SER A 195 -2.11 -5.82 -14.87
CA SER A 195 -1.51 -7.15 -14.61
C SER A 195 -2.40 -8.01 -13.71
N ILE A 196 -2.38 -9.32 -13.97
CA ILE A 196 -2.99 -10.36 -13.14
C ILE A 196 -1.85 -11.18 -12.57
N PHE A 197 -1.73 -11.21 -11.25
CA PHE A 197 -0.75 -12.00 -10.53
C PHE A 197 -1.40 -13.31 -10.10
N PHE A 198 -1.16 -14.39 -10.84
CA PHE A 198 -1.81 -15.68 -10.59
C PHE A 198 -1.12 -16.43 -9.45
N HIS A 199 -1.92 -17.03 -8.57
CA HIS A 199 -1.44 -17.80 -7.41
C HIS A 199 -1.30 -19.30 -7.67
N ASN A 200 -1.86 -19.80 -8.77
CA ASN A 200 -1.81 -21.19 -9.19
C ASN A 200 -2.11 -21.34 -10.70
N ASP A 201 -1.93 -22.54 -11.23
CA ASP A 201 -2.14 -22.86 -12.64
C ASP A 201 -3.60 -22.69 -13.07
N ASP A 202 -4.58 -22.93 -12.19
CA ASP A 202 -6.00 -22.76 -12.51
C ASP A 202 -6.31 -21.27 -12.78
N GLN A 203 -5.85 -20.36 -11.91
CA GLN A 203 -5.99 -18.92 -12.14
C GLN A 203 -5.30 -18.47 -13.42
N LYS A 204 -4.11 -19.00 -13.70
CA LYS A 204 -3.38 -18.70 -14.94
C LYS A 204 -4.19 -19.10 -16.17
N GLN A 205 -4.67 -20.34 -16.23
CA GLN A 205 -5.44 -20.86 -17.38
C GLN A 205 -6.75 -20.10 -17.57
N ILE A 206 -7.46 -19.80 -16.48
CA ILE A 206 -8.67 -18.99 -16.51
C ILE A 206 -8.37 -17.59 -17.08
N ALA A 207 -7.32 -16.93 -16.59
CA ALA A 207 -6.94 -15.59 -17.05
C ALA A 207 -6.52 -15.58 -18.53
N GLU A 208 -5.71 -16.55 -18.96
CA GLU A 208 -5.30 -16.74 -20.36
C GLU A 208 -6.51 -16.90 -21.27
N SER A 209 -7.42 -17.81 -20.92
CA SER A 209 -8.65 -18.05 -21.67
C SER A 209 -9.55 -16.82 -21.73
N TYR A 210 -9.71 -16.12 -20.60
CA TYR A 210 -10.55 -14.93 -20.52
C TYR A 210 -10.01 -13.78 -21.38
N ILE A 211 -8.69 -13.52 -21.33
CA ILE A 211 -8.04 -12.52 -22.18
C ILE A 211 -8.22 -12.89 -23.66
N ALA A 212 -7.97 -14.14 -24.05
CA ALA A 212 -8.13 -14.59 -25.43
C ALA A 212 -9.57 -14.41 -25.94
N GLN A 213 -10.56 -14.72 -25.11
CA GLN A 213 -11.98 -14.50 -25.44
C GLN A 213 -12.32 -13.01 -25.59
N LEU A 214 -11.78 -12.15 -24.71
CA LEU A 214 -11.99 -10.71 -24.80
C LEU A 214 -11.34 -10.10 -26.04
N ASP A 215 -10.10 -10.46 -26.36
CA ASP A 215 -9.41 -10.01 -27.58
C ASP A 215 -10.20 -10.45 -28.82
N ALA A 216 -10.63 -11.71 -28.89
CA ALA A 216 -11.43 -12.22 -30.00
C ALA A 216 -12.80 -11.53 -30.13
N SER A 217 -13.35 -10.99 -29.05
CA SER A 217 -14.65 -10.31 -29.06
C SER A 217 -14.63 -8.93 -29.75
N GLY A 218 -13.45 -8.32 -29.94
CA GLY A 218 -13.31 -7.00 -30.55
C GLY A 218 -13.96 -5.85 -29.77
N LYS A 219 -14.27 -6.06 -28.48
CA LYS A 219 -14.92 -5.05 -27.62
C LYS A 219 -14.00 -3.90 -27.21
N PHE A 220 -12.69 -4.11 -27.26
CA PHE A 220 -11.69 -3.11 -26.91
C PHE A 220 -11.15 -2.41 -28.15
N PRO A 221 -10.77 -1.13 -28.06
CA PRO A 221 -10.27 -0.34 -29.19
C PRO A 221 -8.89 -0.77 -29.68
N GLY A 222 -8.19 -1.61 -28.90
CA GLY A 222 -6.86 -2.13 -29.20
C GLY A 222 -6.64 -3.47 -28.49
N PRO A 223 -5.48 -4.10 -28.72
CA PRO A 223 -5.13 -5.38 -28.09
C PRO A 223 -5.03 -5.22 -26.57
N ILE A 224 -5.44 -6.24 -25.84
CA ILE A 224 -5.23 -6.30 -24.39
C ILE A 224 -3.73 -6.42 -24.10
N VAL A 225 -3.21 -5.52 -23.28
CA VAL A 225 -1.80 -5.49 -22.84
C VAL A 225 -1.62 -5.94 -21.39
N THR A 226 -2.69 -6.47 -20.79
CA THR A 226 -2.69 -7.03 -19.43
C THR A 226 -1.68 -8.17 -19.34
N LYS A 227 -0.73 -8.05 -18.41
CA LYS A 227 0.27 -9.10 -18.17
C LYS A 227 -0.29 -10.21 -17.30
N LEU A 228 0.15 -11.44 -17.56
CA LEU A 228 0.02 -12.55 -16.63
C LEU A 228 1.37 -12.78 -15.97
N GLU A 229 1.44 -12.53 -14.68
CA GLU A 229 2.66 -12.62 -13.88
C GLU A 229 2.41 -13.64 -12.77
N GLU A 230 3.42 -14.45 -12.40
CA GLU A 230 3.30 -15.31 -11.21
C GLU A 230 3.26 -14.43 -9.96
N ALA A 231 2.39 -14.74 -9.01
CA ALA A 231 2.32 -14.01 -7.75
C ALA A 231 3.66 -14.11 -7.00
N THR A 232 4.26 -12.95 -6.75
CA THR A 232 5.46 -12.81 -5.92
C THR A 232 5.07 -12.28 -4.54
N LYS A 233 6.04 -11.91 -3.70
CA LYS A 233 5.73 -11.29 -2.41
C LYS A 233 4.93 -10.00 -2.60
N PHE A 234 3.74 -9.96 -2.00
CA PHE A 234 2.92 -8.77 -1.89
C PHE A 234 3.37 -7.93 -0.67
N TYR A 235 3.55 -6.63 -0.89
CA TYR A 235 3.88 -5.68 0.18
C TYR A 235 2.66 -4.80 0.41
N VAL A 236 2.00 -4.98 1.55
CA VAL A 236 0.86 -4.15 1.96
C VAL A 236 1.27 -2.68 1.97
N ALA A 237 0.49 -1.83 1.30
CA ALA A 237 0.71 -0.39 1.30
C ALA A 237 0.43 0.21 2.67
N GLU A 238 0.93 1.41 2.92
CA GLU A 238 0.74 2.10 4.20
C GLU A 238 -0.75 2.27 4.53
N GLU A 239 -1.09 2.25 5.82
CA GLU A 239 -2.48 2.29 6.32
C GLU A 239 -3.34 3.41 5.72
N TYR A 240 -2.73 4.57 5.45
CA TYR A 240 -3.45 5.71 4.87
C TYR A 240 -3.87 5.51 3.40
N HIS A 241 -3.39 4.45 2.74
CA HIS A 241 -3.83 4.04 1.41
C HIS A 241 -4.99 3.05 1.44
N GLN A 242 -5.22 2.36 2.55
CA GLN A 242 -6.31 1.40 2.69
C GLN A 242 -7.64 2.13 2.83
N ASP A 243 -8.70 1.58 2.22
CA ASP A 243 -10.05 2.14 2.25
C ASP A 243 -10.12 3.61 1.77
N TYR A 244 -9.20 4.05 0.92
CA TYR A 244 -8.96 5.47 0.72
C TYR A 244 -10.19 6.21 0.20
N TYR A 245 -10.91 5.61 -0.75
CA TYR A 245 -12.14 6.19 -1.31
C TYR A 245 -13.25 6.28 -0.28
N ARG A 246 -13.41 5.26 0.56
CA ARG A 246 -14.42 5.20 1.62
C ARG A 246 -14.18 6.28 2.67
N LEU A 247 -12.92 6.50 3.05
CA LEU A 247 -12.52 7.50 4.03
C LEU A 247 -12.47 8.93 3.46
N ASN A 248 -12.20 9.07 2.16
CA ASN A 248 -11.99 10.36 1.50
C ASN A 248 -12.86 10.55 0.25
N PRO A 249 -14.18 10.31 0.29
CA PRO A 249 -15.01 10.28 -0.92
C PRO A 249 -15.03 11.61 -1.65
N ASN A 250 -14.88 12.72 -0.92
CA ASN A 250 -14.89 14.09 -1.46
C ASN A 250 -13.50 14.59 -1.91
N ALA A 251 -12.44 13.78 -1.80
CA ALA A 251 -11.14 14.17 -2.33
C ALA A 251 -11.22 14.40 -3.84
N GLY A 252 -10.48 15.40 -4.34
CA GLY A 252 -10.55 15.79 -5.76
C GLY A 252 -10.25 14.64 -6.72
N TYR A 253 -9.26 13.80 -6.39
CA TYR A 253 -8.94 12.58 -7.15
C TYR A 253 -10.10 11.58 -7.13
N CYS A 254 -10.69 11.33 -5.95
CA CYS A 254 -11.83 10.43 -5.78
C CYS A 254 -13.04 10.87 -6.61
N GLN A 255 -13.37 12.16 -6.62
CA GLN A 255 -14.47 12.69 -7.42
C GLN A 255 -14.18 12.65 -8.93
N ALA A 256 -12.94 12.90 -9.34
CA ALA A 256 -12.57 12.95 -10.76
C ALA A 256 -12.35 11.56 -11.39
N VAL A 257 -11.86 10.59 -10.62
CA VAL A 257 -11.38 9.30 -11.14
C VAL A 257 -12.10 8.11 -10.53
N VAL A 258 -12.09 7.97 -9.20
CA VAL A 258 -12.60 6.75 -8.52
C VAL A 258 -14.11 6.62 -8.65
N ARG A 259 -14.83 7.73 -8.45
CA ARG A 259 -16.30 7.78 -8.41
C ARG A 259 -16.95 7.18 -9.66
N SER A 260 -16.47 7.53 -10.85
CA SER A 260 -17.08 7.05 -12.10
C SER A 260 -16.89 5.54 -12.29
N LYS A 261 -15.80 4.96 -11.78
CA LYS A 261 -15.55 3.51 -11.78
C LYS A 261 -16.47 2.79 -10.80
N VAL A 262 -16.67 3.35 -9.62
CA VAL A 262 -17.62 2.83 -8.62
C VAL A 262 -19.06 2.90 -9.15
N GLU A 263 -19.49 4.04 -9.69
CA GLU A 263 -20.83 4.19 -10.28
C GLU A 263 -21.04 3.25 -11.48
N LYS A 264 -19.99 2.97 -12.26
CA LYS A 264 -20.03 1.96 -13.31
C LYS A 264 -20.26 0.57 -12.74
N PHE A 265 -19.53 0.19 -11.68
CA PHE A 265 -19.75 -1.08 -10.99
C PHE A 265 -21.19 -1.19 -10.47
N ASP A 266 -21.67 -0.19 -9.75
CA ASP A 266 -23.02 -0.16 -9.18
C ASP A 266 -24.12 -0.29 -10.24
N ARG A 267 -23.89 0.23 -11.45
CA ARG A 267 -24.85 0.17 -12.56
C ARG A 267 -24.79 -1.15 -13.32
N GLU A 268 -23.59 -1.64 -13.65
CA GLU A 268 -23.41 -2.79 -14.55
C GLU A 268 -23.34 -4.13 -13.81
N PHE A 269 -23.11 -4.12 -12.49
CA PHE A 269 -22.96 -5.30 -11.64
C PHE A 269 -23.84 -5.24 -10.39
N ALA A 270 -25.02 -4.64 -10.51
CA ALA A 270 -25.97 -4.48 -9.41
C ALA A 270 -26.37 -5.82 -8.74
N ASP A 271 -26.40 -6.91 -9.51
CA ASP A 271 -26.65 -8.28 -9.06
C ASP A 271 -25.50 -8.87 -8.22
N LYS A 272 -24.28 -8.32 -8.38
CA LYS A 272 -23.07 -8.75 -7.66
C LYS A 272 -22.70 -7.83 -6.52
N ARG A 273 -23.54 -6.85 -6.17
CA ARG A 273 -23.22 -5.89 -5.12
C ARG A 273 -23.64 -6.41 -3.76
N LYS A 274 -22.82 -6.15 -2.74
CA LYS A 274 -23.18 -6.35 -1.33
C LYS A 274 -24.47 -5.61 -0.99
N ALA A 275 -25.32 -6.26 -0.19
CA ALA A 275 -26.55 -5.64 0.35
C ALA A 275 -26.26 -4.37 1.17
N SER A 276 -25.10 -4.32 1.84
CA SER A 276 -24.54 -3.12 2.46
C SER A 276 -23.06 -3.00 2.11
N VAL A 277 -22.68 -1.82 1.64
CA VAL A 277 -21.27 -1.44 1.49
C VAL A 277 -20.84 -0.89 2.85
N LYS A 278 -19.79 -1.48 3.45
CA LYS A 278 -19.20 -0.98 4.70
C LYS A 278 -18.48 0.35 4.48
#